data_AF-A0A849PKE5-F1
#
_entry.id   AF-A0A849PKE5-F1
#
_cell.length_a   1.000
_cell.length_b   1.000
_cell.length_c   1.000
_cell.angle_alpha   90.00
_cell.angle_beta   90.00
_cell.angle_gamma   90.00
#
_symmetry.space_group_name_H-M   'P 1'
#
loop_
_entity.id
_entity.type
_entity.pdbx_description
1 polymer ?
#
loop_
_entity_poly.entity_id
_entity_poly.type
_entity_poly.pdbx_seq_one_letter_code
_entity_poly.pdbx_strand_id
1 'polypeptide(L)'
;LVAAGLDVPVIMQFFEVMQAFGYPCDVLPLSIDGAVENLTETIENGEGHVHLHIHKHTHREVDATRCKYHHRHHAALDHRE
;
A
#
# COMPACT_ATOMS: atom_id res chain seq x y z
N LEU A 1 -5.21 14.91 4.40
CA LEU A 1 -5.83 13.83 5.20
C LEU A 1 -5.27 13.81 6.61
N VAL A 2 -4.01 13.41 6.81
CA VAL A 2 -3.39 13.32 8.15
C VAL A 2 -3.34 14.64 8.92
N ALA A 3 -3.01 15.76 8.25
CA ALA A 3 -3.02 17.09 8.86
C ALA A 3 -4.42 17.58 9.30
N ALA A 4 -5.47 16.92 8.82
CA ALA A 4 -6.87 17.22 9.14
C ALA A 4 -7.48 16.20 10.14
N GLY A 5 -6.67 15.33 10.76
CA GLY A 5 -7.14 14.33 11.73
C GLY A 5 -7.88 13.14 11.12
N LEU A 6 -7.79 12.96 9.79
CA LEU A 6 -8.40 11.82 9.10
C LEU A 6 -7.39 10.69 8.93
N ASP A 7 -7.84 9.47 9.21
CA ASP A 7 -7.06 8.26 8.95
C ASP A 7 -6.76 8.11 7.45
N VAL A 8 -5.58 7.58 7.15
CA VAL A 8 -5.22 7.28 5.77
C VAL A 8 -5.87 5.95 5.40
N PRO A 9 -6.66 5.91 4.31
CA PRO A 9 -7.22 4.66 3.82
C PRO A 9 -6.14 3.61 3.60
N VAL A 10 -6.36 2.39 4.07
CA VAL A 10 -5.42 1.26 3.91
C VAL A 10 -5.05 1.04 2.43
N ILE A 11 -5.99 1.26 1.52
CA ILE A 11 -5.77 1.18 0.07
C ILE A 11 -4.67 2.12 -0.43
N MET A 12 -4.50 3.31 0.17
CA MET A 12 -3.40 4.20 -0.20
C MET A 12 -2.04 3.64 0.22
N GLN A 13 -1.96 3.02 1.42
CA GLN A 13 -0.72 2.38 1.88
C GLN A 13 -0.36 1.20 0.97
N PHE A 14 -1.37 0.42 0.59
CA PHE A 14 -1.22 -0.69 -0.34
C PHE A 14 -0.65 -0.25 -1.69
N PHE A 15 -1.19 0.82 -2.29
CA PHE A 15 -0.64 1.35 -3.55
C PHE A 15 0.80 1.84 -3.43
N GLU A 16 1.16 2.52 -2.35
CA GLU A 16 2.54 2.99 -2.15
C GLU A 16 3.54 1.82 -2.03
N VAL A 17 3.15 0.73 -1.37
CA VAL A 17 3.97 -0.49 -1.32
C VAL A 17 4.09 -1.12 -2.70
N MET A 18 2.97 -1.30 -3.42
CA MET A 18 2.97 -1.92 -4.76
C MET A 18 3.80 -1.11 -5.77
N GLN A 19 3.76 0.22 -5.70
CA GLN A 19 4.61 1.10 -6.53
C GLN A 19 6.09 0.97 -6.22
N ALA A 20 6.49 0.76 -4.96
CA ALA A 20 7.89 0.52 -4.60
C ALA A 20 8.46 -0.77 -5.23
N PHE A 21 7.57 -1.71 -5.56
CA PHE A 21 7.88 -2.92 -6.32
C PHE A 21 7.68 -2.75 -7.84
N GLY A 22 7.43 -1.53 -8.32
CA GLY A 22 7.24 -1.23 -9.74
C GLY A 22 5.92 -1.72 -10.33
N TYR A 23 4.92 -2.03 -9.50
CA TYR A 23 3.60 -2.44 -10.01
C TYR A 23 2.83 -1.24 -10.58
N PRO A 24 2.19 -1.36 -11.75
CA PRO A 24 1.41 -0.27 -12.35
C PRO A 24 0.07 -0.11 -11.60
N CYS A 25 0.00 0.84 -10.68
CA CYS A 25 -1.20 1.09 -9.88
C CYS A 25 -2.31 1.86 -10.62
N ASP A 26 -2.08 2.32 -11.86
CA ASP A 26 -3.04 3.12 -12.63
C ASP A 26 -4.36 2.39 -12.93
N VAL A 27 -4.36 1.06 -12.81
CA VAL A 27 -5.48 0.17 -13.12
C VAL A 27 -6.11 -0.49 -11.90
N LEU A 28 -5.54 -0.31 -10.70
CA LEU A 28 -6.04 -1.00 -9.52
C LEU A 28 -7.31 -0.32 -8.96
N PRO A 29 -8.33 -1.12 -8.56
CA PRO A 29 -9.52 -0.60 -7.89
C PRO A 29 -9.20 0.18 -6.61
N LEU A 30 -9.99 1.22 -6.32
CA LEU A 30 -9.83 2.09 -5.15
C LEU A 30 -10.35 1.48 -3.83
N SER A 31 -10.56 0.16 -3.79
CA SER A 31 -10.89 -0.62 -2.59
C SER A 31 -9.89 -1.75 -2.42
N ILE A 32 -9.61 -2.15 -1.17
CA ILE A 32 -8.70 -3.28 -0.88
C ILE A 32 -9.24 -4.57 -1.48
N ASP A 33 -10.52 -4.87 -1.27
CA ASP A 33 -11.13 -6.10 -1.77
C ASP A 33 -11.05 -6.18 -3.30
N GLY A 34 -11.36 -5.08 -4.00
CA GLY A 34 -11.26 -5.04 -5.46
C GLY A 34 -9.82 -5.14 -5.96
N ALA A 35 -8.85 -4.54 -5.26
CA ALA A 35 -7.45 -4.66 -5.61
C ALA A 35 -6.91 -6.09 -5.41
N VAL A 36 -7.36 -6.78 -4.37
CA VAL A 36 -7.02 -8.20 -4.12
C VAL A 36 -7.66 -9.10 -5.18
N GLU A 37 -8.94 -8.90 -5.48
CA GLU A 37 -9.65 -9.65 -6.53
C GLU A 37 -8.96 -9.47 -7.88
N ASN A 38 -8.67 -8.23 -8.28
CA ASN A 38 -8.00 -7.94 -9.54
C ASN A 38 -6.59 -8.56 -9.63
N LEU A 39 -5.80 -8.51 -8.54
CA LEU A 39 -4.50 -9.17 -8.49
C LEU A 39 -4.64 -10.70 -8.60
N THR A 40 -5.64 -11.27 -7.93
CA THR A 40 -5.91 -12.70 -7.95
C THR A 40 -6.28 -13.14 -9.37
N GLU A 41 -7.23 -12.43 -10.01
CA GLU A 41 -7.60 -12.67 -11.40
C GLU A 41 -6.41 -12.48 -12.36
N THR A 42 -5.53 -11.51 -12.11
CA THR A 42 -4.33 -11.28 -12.93
C THR A 42 -3.37 -12.46 -12.85
N ILE A 43 -3.22 -13.05 -11.66
CA ILE A 43 -2.40 -14.25 -11.44
C ILE A 43 -3.07 -15.47 -12.07
N GLU A 44 -4.39 -15.61 -11.95
CA GLU A 44 -5.15 -16.78 -12.43
C GLU A 44 -5.34 -16.79 -13.95
N ASN A 45 -5.57 -15.62 -14.56
CA ASN A 45 -5.96 -15.48 -15.97
C ASN A 45 -4.86 -14.88 -16.88
N GLY A 46 -3.77 -14.34 -16.32
CA GLY A 46 -2.60 -13.89 -17.08
C GLY A 46 -1.64 -15.03 -17.47
N GLU A 47 -0.36 -14.74 -17.74
CA GLU A 47 0.69 -15.76 -17.88
C GLU A 47 1.04 -16.47 -16.55
N GLY A 48 0.18 -16.38 -15.53
CA GLY A 48 0.36 -17.06 -14.25
C GLY A 48 1.21 -16.31 -13.23
N HIS A 49 1.69 -15.09 -13.50
CA HIS A 49 2.61 -14.40 -12.60
C HIS A 49 2.62 -12.88 -12.75
N VAL A 50 2.82 -12.19 -11.61
CA VAL A 50 3.04 -10.74 -11.54
C VAL A 50 4.54 -10.47 -11.42
N HIS A 51 5.09 -9.62 -12.29
CA HIS A 51 6.48 -9.19 -12.20
C HIS A 51 6.60 -8.02 -11.24
N LEU A 52 7.33 -8.22 -10.15
CA LEU A 52 7.69 -7.19 -9.19
C LEU A 52 9.19 -6.91 -9.31
N HIS A 53 9.56 -5.64 -9.37
CA HIS A 53 10.94 -5.19 -9.46
C HIS A 53 11.48 -4.85 -8.08
N ILE A 54 12.56 -5.54 -7.66
CA ILE A 54 13.31 -5.17 -6.46
C ILE A 54 14.59 -4.46 -6.91
N HIS A 55 14.65 -3.17 -6.61
CA HIS A 55 15.85 -2.37 -6.81
C HIS A 55 16.62 -2.19 -5.51
N LYS A 56 17.87 -1.73 -5.62
CA LYS A 56 18.71 -1.40 -4.46
C LYS A 56 18.01 -0.48 -3.45
N HIS A 57 17.03 0.31 -3.89
CA HIS A 57 16.33 1.29 -3.06
C HIS A 57 14.93 0.87 -2.60
N THR A 58 14.37 -0.24 -3.11
CA THR A 58 13.01 -0.70 -2.76
C THR A 58 12.81 -0.85 -1.25
N HIS A 59 13.81 -1.36 -0.52
CA HIS A 59 13.74 -1.47 0.93
C HIS A 59 13.57 -0.11 1.64
N ARG A 60 14.21 0.95 1.13
CA ARG A 60 14.10 2.31 1.68
C ARG A 60 12.73 2.91 1.40
N GLU A 61 12.17 2.62 0.23
CA GLU A 61 10.83 3.08 -0.15
C GLU A 61 9.75 2.42 0.72
N VAL A 62 9.84 1.10 0.91
CA VAL A 62 8.95 0.37 1.82
C VAL A 62 9.09 0.88 3.26
N ASP A 63 10.31 1.11 3.75
CA ASP A 63 10.52 1.68 5.09
C ASP A 63 9.96 3.11 5.19
N ALA A 64 10.09 3.93 4.15
CA ALA A 64 9.51 5.28 4.12
C ALA A 64 7.98 5.22 4.20
N THR A 65 7.34 4.33 3.45
CA THR A 65 5.90 4.07 3.52
C THR A 65 5.49 3.60 4.92
N ARG A 66 6.23 2.66 5.52
CA ARG A 66 5.97 2.19 6.90
C ARG A 66 6.05 3.33 7.90
N CYS A 67 7.13 4.11 7.88
CA CYS A 67 7.33 5.26 8.78
C CYS A 67 6.24 6.33 8.61
N LYS A 68 5.80 6.58 7.38
CA LYS A 68 4.74 7.56 7.07
C LYS A 68 3.42 7.24 7.77
N TYR A 69 3.08 5.96 7.90
CA TYR A 69 1.79 5.53 8.44
C TYR A 69 1.85 5.00 9.89
N HIS A 70 2.99 4.49 10.36
CA HIS A 70 3.12 3.97 11.73
C HIS A 70 3.33 5.03 12.81
N HIS A 71 3.72 6.27 12.48
CA HIS A 71 4.07 7.28 13.48
C HIS A 71 2.89 7.81 14.34
N ARG A 72 1.62 7.46 14.06
CA ARG A 72 0.48 7.94 14.85
C ARG A 72 -0.53 6.89 15.33
N HIS A 73 -0.32 5.60 15.05
CA HIS A 73 -1.19 4.56 15.63
C HIS A 73 -1.02 4.45 17.17
N HIS A 74 0.10 4.92 17.71
CA HIS A 74 0.30 5.11 19.16
C HIS A 74 -0.25 6.44 19.69
N ALA A 75 -0.25 7.52 18.90
CA ALA A 75 -0.73 8.83 19.35
C ALA A 75 -2.27 8.90 19.49
N ALA A 76 -3.01 8.04 18.80
CA ALA A 76 -4.47 7.96 18.93
C ALA A 76 -4.93 7.09 20.12
N LEU A 77 -4.04 6.30 20.72
CA LEU A 77 -4.32 5.48 21.90
C LEU A 77 -3.90 6.17 23.21
N ASP A 78 -3.04 7.18 23.14
CA ASP A 78 -2.48 7.92 24.28
C ASP A 78 -3.33 9.15 24.71
N HIS A 79 -4.56 9.27 24.17
CA HIS A 79 -5.50 10.36 24.50
C HIS A 79 -6.83 9.86 25.06
N ARG A 80 -6.86 8.61 25.55
CA ARG A 80 -7.94 8.06 26.37
C ARG A 80 -7.40 7.68 27.74
N GLU A 81 -6.96 8.66 28.50
CA GLU A 81 -6.88 8.59 29.97
C GLU A 81 -7.51 9.85 30.58
#